data_AF-A0A9D7K2P9-F1
#
_entry.id   AF-A0A9D7K2P9-F1
#
_cell.length_a   1.000
_cell.length_b   1.000
_cell.length_c   1.000
_cell.angle_alpha   90.00
_cell.angle_beta   90.00
_cell.angle_gamma   90.00
#
_symmetry.space_group_name_H-M   'P 1'
#
loop_
_entity.id
_entity.type
_entity.pdbx_description
1 polymer ?
#
loop_
_entity_poly.entity_id
_entity_poly.type
_entity_poly.pdbx_seq_one_letter_code
_entity_poly.pdbx_strand_id
1 'polypeptide(L)' 'MLGEKQKSKIRDMEKKDGQLLLQGRELGYGWTIAIEQKSGDMTLSLVNREGAFVLFGRCTPL' A
#
# COMPACT_ATOMS: atom_id res chain seq x y z
N MET A 1 13.13 10.53 -16.68
CA MET A 1 12.14 9.61 -17.26
C MET A 1 11.12 9.29 -16.19
N LEU A 2 9.86 9.69 -16.36
CA LEU A 2 8.78 9.12 -15.58
C LEU A 2 8.63 7.68 -16.07
N GLY A 3 8.91 6.70 -15.20
CA GLY A 3 8.79 5.28 -15.56
C GLY A 3 7.41 4.95 -16.11
N GLU A 4 7.31 3.87 -16.89
CA GLU A 4 6.02 3.40 -17.39
C GLU A 4 5.01 3.30 -16.23
N LYS A 5 3.83 3.87 -16.41
CA LYS A 5 2.73 3.75 -15.45
C LYS A 5 2.27 2.31 -15.40
N GLN A 6 2.91 1.51 -14.55
CA GLN A 6 2.41 0.18 -14.22
C GLN A 6 1.19 0.34 -13.31
N LYS A 7 0.05 -0.19 -13.76
CA LYS A 7 -1.17 -0.29 -12.98
C LYS A 7 -1.18 -1.66 -12.31
N SER A 8 -1.11 -1.69 -10.98
CA SER A 8 -1.38 -2.92 -10.24
C SER A 8 -2.85 -3.01 -9.86
N LYS A 9 -3.45 -4.20 -9.96
CA LYS A 9 -4.80 -4.43 -9.45
C LYS A 9 -4.74 -4.57 -7.92
N ILE A 10 -5.55 -3.77 -7.23
CA ILE A 10 -5.89 -4.02 -5.83
C ILE A 10 -6.73 -5.31 -5.82
N ARG A 11 -6.27 -6.31 -5.07
CA ARG A 11 -6.94 -7.62 -4.99
C ARG A 11 -8.00 -7.65 -3.89
N ASP A 12 -7.72 -6.96 -2.78
CA ASP A 12 -8.63 -6.83 -1.67
C ASP A 12 -8.59 -5.40 -1.12
N MET A 13 -9.76 -4.94 -0.67
CA MET A 13 -9.93 -3.64 -0.07
C MET A 13 -10.96 -3.76 1.05
N GLU A 14 -10.50 -3.48 2.27
CA GLU A 14 -11.35 -3.39 3.45
C GLU A 14 -11.34 -1.96 3.98
N LYS A 15 -12.54 -1.47 4.31
CA LYS A 15 -12.71 -0.19 5.00
C LYS A 15 -13.45 -0.44 6.29
N LYS A 16 -12.74 -0.28 7.42
CA LYS A 16 -13.27 -0.59 8.74
C LYS A 16 -12.58 0.24 9.82
N ASP A 17 -13.33 0.65 10.85
CA ASP A 17 -12.81 1.31 12.05
C ASP A 17 -11.88 2.52 11.78
N GLY A 18 -12.21 3.33 10.77
CA GLY A 18 -11.41 4.49 10.38
C GLY A 18 -10.14 4.17 9.59
N GLN A 19 -9.91 2.90 9.26
CA GLN A 19 -8.78 2.42 8.48
C GLN A 19 -9.23 1.99 7.07
N LEU A 20 -8.41 2.30 6.07
CA LEU A 20 -8.46 1.69 4.75
C LEU A 20 -7.30 0.69 4.65
N LEU A 21 -7.61 -0.58 4.40
CA LEU A 21 -6.64 -1.63 4.13
C LEU A 21 -6.73 -2.03 2.66
N LEU A 22 -5.60 -1.99 1.96
CA LEU A 22 -5.48 -2.38 0.56
C LEU A 22 -4.44 -3.48 0.44
N GLN A 23 -4.72 -4.50 -0.37
CA GLN A 23 -3.78 -5.60 -0.57
C GLN A 23 -3.68 -5.99 -2.04
N GLY A 24 -2.51 -6.50 -2.41
CA GLY A 24 -2.28 -7.01 -3.75
C GLY A 24 -0.95 -7.73 -3.88
N ARG A 25 -0.62 -8.05 -5.14
CA ARG A 25 0.65 -8.66 -5.51
C ARG A 25 1.10 -8.11 -6.85
N GLU A 26 2.34 -7.66 -6.94
CA GLU A 26 2.93 -7.07 -8.15
C GLU A 26 4.46 -7.22 -8.13
N LEU A 27 5.11 -7.36 -9.29
CA LEU A 27 6.58 -7.46 -9.42
C LEU A 27 7.23 -8.51 -8.49
N GLY A 28 6.54 -9.61 -8.20
CA GLY A 28 7.03 -10.68 -7.31
C GLY A 28 6.87 -10.40 -5.81
N TYR A 29 6.30 -9.25 -5.43
CA TYR A 29 5.99 -8.91 -4.05
C TYR A 29 4.50 -9.11 -3.74
N GLY A 30 4.20 -9.60 -2.55
CA GLY A 30 2.93 -9.33 -1.89
C GLY A 30 3.02 -8.01 -1.15
N TRP A 31 1.95 -7.22 -1.16
CA TRP A 31 1.94 -5.93 -0.49
C TRP A 31 0.64 -5.69 0.28
N THR A 32 0.74 -4.89 1.34
CA THR A 32 -0.40 -4.41 2.14
C THR A 32 -0.16 -2.94 2.49
N ILE A 33 -1.18 -2.11 2.26
CA ILE A 33 -1.18 -0.70 2.63
C ILE A 33 -2.30 -0.50 3.66
N ALA A 34 -1.95 0.08 4.81
CA ALA A 34 -2.87 0.56 5.81
C ALA A 34 -2.85 2.08 5.82
N ILE A 35 -4.02 2.73 5.76
CA ILE A 35 -4.17 4.19 5.84
C ILE A 35 -5.20 4.51 6.91
N GLU A 36 -4.83 5.33 7.90
CA GLU A 36 -5.78 5.95 8.82
C GLU A 36 -6.47 7.12 8.11
N GLN A 37 -7.79 7.10 8.04
CA GLN A 37 -8.55 7.95 7.14
C GLN A 37 -8.68 9.40 7.60
N LYS A 38 -8.49 9.69 8.89
CA LYS A 38 -8.60 11.05 9.43
C LYS A 38 -7.31 11.86 9.26
N SER A 39 -6.17 11.27 9.57
CA SER A 39 -4.85 11.87 9.55
C SER A 39 -4.12 11.65 8.22
N GLY A 40 -4.48 10.58 7.51
CA GLY A 40 -3.75 10.09 6.34
C GLY A 40 -2.51 9.29 6.69
N ASP A 41 -2.19 9.03 7.97
CA ASP A 41 -1.04 8.23 8.36
C ASP A 41 -1.10 6.84 7.68
N MET A 42 0.00 6.47 7.03
CA MET A 42 0.07 5.31 6.14
C MET A 42 1.26 4.43 6.51
N THR A 43 1.03 3.11 6.48
CA THR A 43 2.08 2.09 6.50
C THR A 43 1.93 1.17 5.30
N LEU A 44 3.03 0.87 4.61
CA LEU A 44 3.10 -0.08 3.50
C LEU A 44 4.12 -1.17 3.84
N SER A 45 3.71 -2.43 3.74
CA SER A 45 4.63 -3.57 3.74
C SER A 45 4.72 -4.19 2.36
N LEU A 46 5.93 -4.50 1.89
CA LEU A 46 6.17 -5.37 0.74
C LEU A 46 6.98 -6.58 1.19
N VAL A 47 6.59 -7.77 0.77
CA VAL A 47 7.29 -9.02 1.10
C VAL A 47 7.45 -9.91 -0.12
N ASN A 48 8.62 -10.51 -0.26
CA ASN A 48 8.89 -11.57 -1.23
C ASN A 48 9.86 -12.60 -0.62
N ARG A 49 10.42 -13.48 -1.46
CA ARG A 49 11.41 -14.48 -1.02
C ARG A 49 12.74 -13.87 -0.55
N GLU A 50 13.11 -12.71 -1.11
CA GLU A 50 14.40 -12.06 -0.87
C GLU A 50 14.40 -11.21 0.39
N GLY A 51 13.23 -10.72 0.83
CA GLY A 51 13.09 -9.99 2.08
C GLY A 51 11.76 -9.28 2.24
N ALA A 52 11.77 -8.30 3.15
CA ALA A 52 10.62 -7.46 3.47
C ALA A 52 11.04 -6.00 3.62
N PHE A 53 10.17 -5.11 3.16
CA PHE A 53 10.29 -3.66 3.34
C PHE A 53 9.07 -3.15 4.08
N VAL A 54 9.27 -2.20 5.01
CA VAL A 54 8.20 -1.47 5.67
C VAL A 54 8.46 0.03 5.49
N LEU A 55 7.49 0.72 4.91
CA LEU A 55 7.55 2.15 4.63
C LEU A 55 6.45 2.85 5.43
N PHE A 56 6.78 4.03 5.96
CA PHE A 56 5.87 4.89 6.69
C PHE A 56 5.73 6.21 5.96
N GLY A 57 4.53 6.76 5.92
CA GLY A 57 4.26 8.02 5.24
C GLY A 57 2.89 8.56 5.59
N ARG A 58 2.45 9.57 4.82
CA ARG A 58 1.10 10.15 4.94
C ARG A 58 0.49 10.34 3.56
N CYS A 59 -0.78 9.98 3.45
CA CYS A 59 -1.60 10.18 2.26
C CYS A 59 -2.58 11.32 2.54
N THR A 60 -2.10 12.57 2.41
CA THR A 60 -2.90 13.79 2.63
C THR A 60 -3.20 14.47 1.29
N PRO A 61 -4.34 15.17 1.16
CA PRO A 61 -4.53 16.12 0.07
C PRO A 61 -3.38 17.14 0.03
N LEU A 62 -2.95 17.49 -1.18
CA LEU A 62 -2.00 18.59 -1.43
C LEU A 62 -2.66 19.95 -1.18
#